data_AF-A0A357BQ97-F1
#
_entry.id   AF-A0A357BQ97-F1
#
_cell.length_a   1.000
_cell.length_b   1.000
_cell.length_c   1.000
_cell.angle_alpha   90.00
_cell.angle_beta   90.00
_cell.angle_gamma   90.00
#
_symmetry.space_group_name_H-M   'P 1'
#
loop_
_entity.id
_entity.type
_entity.pdbx_description
1 polymer ?
#
loop_
_entity_poly.entity_id
_entity_poly.type
_entity_poly.pdbx_seq_one_letter_code
_entity_poly.pdbx_strand_id
1 'polypeptide(L)'
;YYLEQKGYIKPHKIIKGEKVFREYSAEDVIKIECIWKYLKKGFKYRVAHEKALEELGSPQQNLTKNIPAASDARDEIKKEER
;
A
#
# COMPACT_ATOMS: atom_id res chain seq x y z
N TYR A 1 5.30 -8.32 -14.11
CA TYR A 1 5.96 -7.03 -14.45
C TYR A 1 5.00 -5.98 -15.01
N TYR A 2 3.73 -5.95 -14.61
CA TYR A 2 2.75 -5.06 -15.24
C TYR A 2 2.95 -3.57 -14.89
N LEU A 3 3.29 -3.26 -13.63
CA LEU A 3 3.49 -1.87 -13.19
C LEU A 3 4.82 -1.26 -13.67
N GLU A 4 5.89 -2.05 -13.76
CA GLU A 4 7.17 -1.64 -14.36
C GLU A 4 7.02 -1.37 -15.86
N GLN A 5 6.34 -2.27 -16.60
CA GLN A 5 6.05 -2.08 -18.03
C GLN A 5 5.20 -0.84 -18.32
N LYS A 6 4.35 -0.44 -17.37
CA LYS A 6 3.55 0.78 -17.46
C LYS A 6 4.30 2.03 -16.97
N GLY A 7 5.53 1.89 -16.47
CA GLY A 7 6.37 3.00 -16.03
C GLY A 7 6.00 3.59 -14.66
N TYR A 8 5.12 2.95 -13.91
CA TYR A 8 4.67 3.44 -12.60
C TYR A 8 5.71 3.25 -11.48
N ILE A 9 6.63 2.30 -11.67
CA ILE A 9 7.71 1.99 -10.73
C ILE A 9 8.98 1.75 -11.55
N LYS A 10 10.12 2.26 -11.06
CA LYS A 10 11.43 2.09 -11.69
C LYS A 10 12.35 1.36 -10.71
N PRO A 11 12.53 0.04 -10.83
CA PRO A 11 13.48 -0.66 -9.97
C PRO A 11 14.92 -0.21 -10.24
N HIS A 12 15.73 -0.19 -9.20
CA HIS A 12 17.16 -0.06 -9.34
C HIS A 12 17.76 -1.43 -9.70
N LYS A 13 18.62 -1.47 -10.73
CA LYS A 13 19.27 -2.72 -11.16
C LYS A 13 20.63 -2.84 -10.50
N ILE A 14 20.80 -3.85 -9.66
CA ILE A 14 22.07 -4.19 -9.02
C ILE A 14 22.61 -5.50 -9.59
N ILE A 15 23.88 -5.50 -9.96
CA ILE A 15 24.58 -6.70 -10.44
C ILE A 15 25.33 -7.29 -9.26
N LYS A 16 25.05 -8.55 -8.92
CA LYS A 16 25.78 -9.32 -7.91
C LYS A 16 26.35 -10.58 -8.57
N GLY A 17 27.66 -10.56 -8.82
CA GLY A 17 28.33 -11.58 -9.63
C GLY A 17 27.76 -11.58 -11.06
N GLU A 18 27.23 -12.71 -11.48
CA GLU A 18 26.60 -12.89 -12.81
C GLU A 18 25.09 -12.64 -12.80
N LYS A 19 24.49 -12.34 -11.64
CA LYS A 19 23.04 -12.16 -11.50
C LYS A 19 22.65 -10.68 -11.43
N VAL A 20 21.62 -10.32 -12.19
CA VAL A 20 20.98 -9.00 -12.12
C VAL A 20 19.77 -9.09 -11.19
N PHE A 21 19.82 -8.31 -10.10
CA PHE A 21 18.73 -8.16 -9.16
C PHE A 21 18.02 -6.83 -9.39
N ARG A 22 16.71 -6.82 -9.16
CA ARG A 22 15.90 -5.60 -9.09
C ARG A 22 15.67 -5.28 -7.62
N GLU A 23 16.16 -4.12 -7.21
CA GLU A 23 15.97 -3.58 -5.87
C GLU A 23 14.90 -2.49 -5.93
N TYR A 24 13.97 -2.55 -4.98
CA TYR A 24 12.89 -1.58 -4.82
C TYR A 24 13.13 -0.85 -3.52
N SER A 25 13.01 0.47 -3.53
CA SER A 25 13.10 1.27 -2.31
C SER A 25 11.88 1.03 -1.42
N ALA A 26 11.97 1.42 -0.14
CA ALA A 26 10.81 1.39 0.75
C ALA A 26 9.65 2.24 0.20
N GLU A 27 9.97 3.37 -0.45
CA GLU A 27 8.98 4.25 -1.11
C GLU A 27 8.28 3.54 -2.27
N ASP A 28 9.01 2.73 -3.05
CA ASP A 28 8.42 1.94 -4.13
C ASP A 28 7.44 0.89 -3.59
N VAL A 29 7.79 0.24 -2.48
CA VAL A 29 6.89 -0.73 -1.82
C VAL A 29 5.61 -0.04 -1.34
N ILE A 30 5.74 1.08 -0.63
CA ILE A 30 4.59 1.87 -0.15
C ILE A 30 3.70 2.32 -1.33
N LYS A 31 4.33 2.75 -2.43
CA LYS A 31 3.61 3.14 -3.65
C LYS A 31 2.86 1.95 -4.27
N ILE A 32 3.48 0.77 -4.34
CA ILE A 32 2.82 -0.46 -4.82
C ILE A 32 1.60 -0.79 -3.97
N GLU A 33 1.74 -0.76 -2.65
CA GLU A 33 0.66 -1.07 -1.72
C GLU A 33 -0.52 -0.11 -1.90
N CYS A 34 -0.24 1.19 -2.03
CA CYS A 34 -1.26 2.21 -2.26
C CYS A 34 -1.96 2.03 -3.62
N ILE A 35 -1.22 1.76 -4.69
CA ILE A 35 -1.81 1.43 -6.01
C ILE A 35 -2.70 0.19 -5.89
N TRP A 36 -2.24 -0.85 -5.21
CA TRP A 36 -2.99 -2.09 -5.02
C TRP A 36 -4.32 -1.84 -4.29
N LYS A 37 -4.30 -1.02 -3.24
CA LYS A 37 -5.51 -0.59 -2.51
C LYS A 37 -6.56 0.00 -3.45
N TYR A 38 -6.18 0.80 -4.44
CA TYR A 38 -7.11 1.36 -5.42
C TYR A 38 -7.52 0.36 -6.51
N LEU A 39 -6.62 -0.51 -6.96
CA LEU A 39 -6.98 -1.60 -7.89
C LEU A 39 -8.03 -2.54 -7.28
N LYS A 40 -7.89 -2.90 -6.00
CA LYS A 40 -8.88 -3.71 -5.26
C LYS A 40 -10.27 -3.06 -5.18
N LYS A 41 -10.33 -1.73 -5.25
CA LYS A 41 -11.59 -0.97 -5.28
C LYS A 41 -12.21 -0.87 -6.69
N GLY A 42 -11.61 -1.51 -7.69
CA GLY A 42 -12.09 -1.53 -9.07
C GLY A 42 -11.61 -0.36 -9.94
N PHE A 43 -10.67 0.47 -9.44
CA PHE A 43 -10.12 1.55 -10.26
C PHE A 43 -9.22 0.99 -11.37
N LYS A 44 -9.30 1.60 -12.57
CA LYS A 44 -8.35 1.33 -13.66
C LYS A 44 -6.94 1.78 -13.24
N TYR A 45 -5.91 1.11 -13.77
CA TYR A 45 -4.50 1.34 -13.40
C TYR A 45 -4.05 2.81 -13.38
N ARG A 46 -4.42 3.59 -14.40
CA ARG A 46 -4.06 5.02 -14.45
C ARG A 46 -4.65 5.79 -13.27
N VAL A 47 -5.94 5.61 -13.02
CA VAL A 47 -6.66 6.27 -11.91
C VAL A 47 -6.14 5.79 -10.56
N ALA A 48 -5.84 4.49 -10.43
CA ALA A 48 -5.25 3.92 -9.22
C ALA A 48 -3.87 4.52 -8.92
N HIS A 49 -3.05 4.75 -9.95
CA HIS A 49 -1.75 5.39 -9.83
C HIS A 49 -1.86 6.87 -9.46
N GLU A 50 -2.72 7.63 -10.14
CA GLU A 50 -2.97 9.05 -9.83
C GLU A 50 -3.44 9.22 -8.37
N LYS A 51 -4.41 8.41 -7.93
CA LYS A 51 -4.89 8.42 -6.53
C LYS A 51 -3.84 8.01 -5.52
N ALA A 52 -2.98 7.05 -5.86
CA ALA A 52 -1.88 6.67 -4.99
C ALA A 52 -0.88 7.81 -4.81
N LEU A 53 -0.56 8.55 -5.88
CA LEU A 53 0.31 9.72 -5.79
C LEU A 53 -0.32 10.86 -4.98
N GLU A 54 -1.62 11.11 -5.16
CA GLU A 54 -2.36 12.11 -4.36
C GLU A 54 -2.35 11.76 -2.87
N GLU A 55 -2.58 10.48 -2.52
CA GLU A 55 -2.58 10.00 -1.15
C GLU A 55 -1.18 10.05 -0.50
N LEU A 56 -0.11 9.81 -1.28
CA LEU A 56 1.27 9.89 -0.81
C LEU A 56 1.79 11.33 -0.74
N GLY A 57 1.32 12.21 -1.64
CA GLY A 57 1.67 13.64 -1.67
C GLY A 57 0.89 14.49 -0.66
N SER A 58 -0.20 13.95 -0.10
CA SER A 58 -1.05 14.63 0.89
C SER A 58 -0.86 14.01 2.28
N PRO A 59 0.11 14.46 3.09
CA PRO A 59 0.41 13.89 4.41
C PRO A 59 -0.74 13.97 5.43
N GLN A 60 -1.82 14.67 5.12
CA GLN A 60 -2.92 14.97 6.04
C GLN A 60 -4.05 13.93 6.06
N GLN A 61 -4.08 12.93 5.15
CA GLN A 61 -5.21 12.00 5.05
C GLN A 61 -4.98 10.60 5.66
N ASN A 62 -3.75 10.28 6.08
CA ASN A 62 -3.39 8.94 6.55
C ASN A 62 -3.42 8.76 8.09
N LEU A 63 -3.59 9.84 8.87
CA LEU A 63 -3.66 9.76 10.33
C LEU A 63 -5.01 9.27 10.88
N THR A 64 -6.06 9.16 10.06
CA THR A 64 -7.43 8.87 10.53
C THR A 64 -8.01 7.52 10.09
N LYS A 65 -7.34 6.75 9.23
CA LYS A 65 -7.94 5.51 8.66
C LYS A 65 -7.35 4.18 9.15
N ASN A 66 -6.25 4.20 9.90
CA ASN A 66 -5.57 2.99 10.37
C ASN A 66 -5.49 2.84 11.90
N ILE A 67 -6.29 3.60 12.66
CA ILE A 67 -6.60 3.17 14.03
C ILE A 67 -7.68 2.10 13.88
N PRO A 68 -7.42 0.80 14.12
CA PRO A 68 -8.52 -0.12 14.36
C PRO A 68 -9.28 0.48 15.53
N ALA A 69 -10.55 0.84 15.31
CA ALA A 69 -11.39 1.33 16.38
C ALA A 69 -11.36 0.28 17.48
N ALA A 70 -10.64 0.58 18.57
CA ALA A 70 -10.68 -0.17 19.80
C ALA A 70 -12.04 0.09 20.50
N SER A 71 -13.13 -0.07 19.75
CA SER A 71 -14.51 0.04 20.21
C SER A 71 -15.26 -1.30 20.17
N ASP A 72 -14.76 -2.31 19.44
CA ASP A 72 -15.49 -3.57 19.25
C ASP A 72 -15.00 -4.72 20.16
N ALA A 73 -14.37 -4.40 21.30
CA ALA A 73 -13.84 -5.40 22.25
C ALA A 73 -14.24 -5.12 23.72
N ARG A 74 -15.50 -4.71 23.97
CA ARG A 74 -16.02 -4.56 25.35
C ARG A 74 -17.32 -5.31 25.67
N ASP A 75 -17.92 -6.03 24.73
CA ASP A 75 -19.21 -6.71 24.97
C ASP A 75 -19.13 -8.21 25.32
N GLU A 76 -17.94 -8.82 25.41
CA GLU A 76 -17.82 -10.25 25.74
C GLU A 76 -17.43 -10.60 27.19
N ILE A 77 -17.15 -9.63 28.08
CA ILE A 77 -16.67 -9.92 29.46
C ILE A 77 -17.81 -9.98 30.52
N LYS A 78 -19.10 -10.10 30.15
CA LYS A 78 -20.21 -10.13 31.14
C LYS A 78 -21.12 -11.37 31.14
N LYS A 79 -20.67 -12.52 30.61
CA LYS A 79 -21.48 -13.75 30.63
C LYS A 79 -20.87 -14.97 31.31
N GLU A 80 -19.82 -14.80 32.11
CA GLU A 80 -19.20 -15.88 32.89
C GLU A 80 -19.39 -15.73 34.42
N GLU A 81 -20.42 -15.00 34.87
CA GLU A 81 -20.80 -14.95 36.30
C GLU A 81 -22.33 -14.99 36.50
N ARG A 82 -22.98 -16.06 36.02
CA ARG A 82 -24.28 -16.52 36.56
C ARG A 82 -24.34 -18.03 36.64
#